data_AF-A0A7C5URC5-F1
#
_entry.id   AF-A0A7C5URC5-F1
#
_cell.length_a   1.000
_cell.length_b   1.000
_cell.length_c   1.000
_cell.angle_alpha   90.00
_cell.angle_beta   90.00
_cell.angle_gamma   90.00
#
_symmetry.space_group_name_H-M   'P 1'
#
loop_
_entity.id
_entity.type
_entity.pdbx_description
1 polymer ?
#
loop_
_entity_poly.entity_id
_entity_poly.type
_entity_poly.pdbx_seq_one_letter_code
_entity_poly.pdbx_strand_id
1 'polypeptide(L)'
;MSTGAGLYPIAERQGGYFSARQARGVGLSKALLSYHVRQGRFLRIRRGVYRLAEFPETPYADLMVAWLAVGERAVVSHESALLLYGLTDLLPAEIHLTVPRTASRRRAGVRLHTARLSNEEITFLTLS
;
A
#
# COMPACT_ATOMS: atom_id res chain seq x y z
N MET A 1 13.83 22.58 -7.28
CA MET A 1 13.07 22.34 -6.03
C MET A 1 12.83 20.85 -5.89
N SER A 2 13.36 20.24 -4.83
CA SER A 2 13.47 18.79 -4.64
C SER A 2 12.11 18.15 -4.37
N THR A 3 11.44 17.69 -5.41
CA THR A 3 10.12 17.01 -5.33
C THR A 3 10.21 15.65 -4.65
N GLY A 4 11.40 15.05 -4.57
CA GLY A 4 11.64 13.74 -3.95
C GLY A 4 11.58 13.73 -2.41
N ALA A 5 11.84 14.87 -1.76
CA ALA A 5 11.93 14.95 -0.29
C ALA A 5 10.59 14.62 0.40
N GLY A 6 9.45 14.96 -0.20
CA GLY A 6 8.13 14.66 0.36
C GLY A 6 7.69 13.20 0.17
N LEU A 7 8.26 12.48 -0.81
CA LEU A 7 7.88 11.10 -1.10
C LEU A 7 8.49 10.11 -0.11
N TYR A 8 9.74 10.35 0.29
CA TYR A 8 10.48 9.42 1.13
C TYR A 8 9.76 9.10 2.46
N PRO A 9 9.28 10.09 3.24
CA PRO A 9 8.55 9.80 4.49
C PRO A 9 7.26 9.01 4.27
N ILE A 10 6.60 9.17 3.12
CA ILE A 10 5.40 8.38 2.79
C ILE A 10 5.80 6.93 2.51
N ALA A 11 6.83 6.73 1.70
CA ALA A 11 7.32 5.41 1.36
C ALA A 11 7.87 4.68 2.59
N GLU A 12 8.60 5.37 3.47
CA GLU A 12 9.17 4.82 4.69
C GLU A 12 8.10 4.22 5.62
N ARG A 13 7.02 4.94 5.90
CA ARG A 13 5.87 4.42 6.68
C ARG A 13 5.16 3.24 6.02
N GLN A 14 5.46 2.97 4.76
CA GLN A 14 4.85 1.94 3.94
C GLN A 14 5.90 0.91 3.49
N GLY A 15 6.98 0.72 4.26
CA GLY A 15 8.00 -0.30 3.97
C GLY A 15 8.73 -0.07 2.64
N GLY A 16 8.90 1.19 2.23
CA GLY A 16 9.52 1.60 0.97
C GLY A 16 8.56 1.64 -0.22
N TYR A 17 7.29 1.28 -0.06
CA TYR A 17 6.31 1.26 -1.14
C TYR A 17 5.51 2.56 -1.22
N PHE A 18 5.06 2.94 -2.41
CA PHE A 18 4.19 4.09 -2.62
C PHE A 18 3.34 3.95 -3.87
N SER A 19 2.21 4.66 -3.90
CA SER A 19 1.34 4.70 -5.08
C SER A 19 1.71 5.85 -6.02
N ALA A 20 1.36 5.70 -7.31
CA ALA A 20 1.44 6.79 -8.28
C ALA A 20 0.63 8.02 -7.82
N ARG A 21 -0.44 7.82 -7.03
CA ARG A 21 -1.27 8.90 -6.50
C ARG A 21 -0.53 9.68 -5.42
N GLN A 22 0.14 8.99 -4.51
CA GLN A 22 0.98 9.61 -3.48
C GLN A 22 2.13 10.40 -4.09
N ALA A 23 2.84 9.80 -5.06
CA ALA A 23 3.89 10.49 -5.80
C ALA A 23 3.37 11.79 -6.46
N ARG A 24 2.22 11.74 -7.13
CA ARG A 24 1.60 12.95 -7.67
C ARG A 24 1.21 13.97 -6.59
N GLY A 25 0.71 13.50 -5.45
CA GLY A 25 0.33 14.34 -4.32
C GLY A 25 1.48 15.18 -3.76
N VAL A 26 2.72 14.69 -3.89
CA VAL A 26 3.94 15.43 -3.52
C VAL A 26 4.62 16.10 -4.71
N GLY A 27 3.97 16.15 -5.88
CA GLY A 27 4.42 16.87 -7.06
C GLY A 27 5.22 16.04 -8.09
N LEU A 28 5.44 14.74 -7.87
CA LEU A 28 6.11 13.90 -8.88
C LEU A 28 5.17 13.62 -10.06
N SER A 29 5.51 14.18 -11.21
CA SER A 29 4.82 13.89 -12.46
C SER A 29 5.02 12.43 -12.90
N LYS A 30 4.16 11.95 -13.80
CA LYS A 30 4.32 10.63 -14.43
C LYS A 30 5.66 10.51 -15.19
N ALA A 31 6.13 11.61 -15.80
CA ALA A 31 7.40 11.63 -16.50
C ALA A 31 8.59 11.46 -15.53
N LEU A 32 8.55 12.13 -14.37
CA LEU A 32 9.56 11.97 -13.33
C LEU A 32 9.54 10.56 -12.71
N LEU A 33 8.35 9.98 -12.48
CA LEU A 33 8.24 8.57 -12.06
C LEU A 33 8.93 7.64 -13.07
N SER A 34 8.61 7.77 -14.36
CA SER A 34 9.26 6.98 -15.41
C SER A 34 10.76 7.21 -15.48
N TYR A 35 11.22 8.45 -15.30
CA TYR A 35 12.64 8.78 -15.22
C TYR A 35 13.32 8.03 -14.06
N HIS A 36 12.79 8.11 -12.84
CA HIS A 36 13.36 7.42 -11.69
C HIS A 36 13.34 5.89 -11.81
N VAL A 37 12.32 5.32 -12.46
CA VAL A 37 12.29 3.89 -12.79
C VAL A 37 13.40 3.52 -13.76
N ARG A 38 13.61 4.29 -14.84
CA ARG A 38 14.72 4.03 -15.78
C ARG A 38 16.09 4.19 -15.15
N GLN A 39 16.21 5.08 -14.16
CA GLN A 39 17.45 5.29 -13.40
C GLN A 39 17.65 4.24 -12.29
N GLY A 40 16.76 3.25 -12.15
CA GLY A 40 16.85 2.22 -11.12
C GLY A 40 16.57 2.69 -9.70
N ARG A 41 16.19 3.95 -9.49
CA ARG A 41 15.90 4.50 -8.15
C ARG A 41 14.55 4.03 -7.62
N PHE A 42 13.58 3.83 -8.52
CA PHE A 42 12.28 3.27 -8.20
C PHE A 42 12.08 1.95 -8.95
N LEU A 43 11.49 0.97 -8.28
CA LEU A 43 11.04 -0.26 -8.89
C LEU A 43 9.54 -0.17 -9.13
N ARG A 44 9.08 -0.59 -10.32
CA ARG A 44 7.65 -0.69 -10.62
C ARG A 44 7.17 -2.10 -10.30
N ILE A 45 6.50 -2.24 -9.17
CA ILE A 45 6.04 -3.54 -8.66
C ILE A 45 4.79 -4.01 -9.40
N ARG A 46 3.83 -3.10 -9.62
CA ARG A 46 2.66 -3.33 -10.45
C ARG A 46 2.11 -2.02 -11.01
N ARG A 47 1.02 -2.07 -11.78
CA ARG A 47 0.36 -0.85 -12.26
C ARG A 47 -0.03 0.05 -11.08
N GLY A 48 0.59 1.23 -11.00
CA GLY A 48 0.28 2.25 -10.02
C GLY A 48 0.94 2.10 -8.66
N VAL A 49 1.76 1.06 -8.45
CA VAL A 49 2.49 0.79 -7.20
C VAL A 49 3.97 0.67 -7.51
N TYR A 50 4.78 1.37 -6.72
CA TYR A 50 6.22 1.49 -6.88
C TYR A 50 6.89 1.24 -5.52
N ARG A 51 8.20 0.99 -5.56
CA ARG A 51 9.05 0.80 -4.39
C ARG A 51 10.32 1.61 -4.56
N LEU A 52 10.86 2.17 -3.48
CA LEU A 52 12.22 2.69 -3.44
C LEU A 52 13.20 1.52 -3.60
N ALA A 53 14.15 1.60 -4.54
CA ALA A 53 15.01 0.46 -4.86
C ALA A 53 15.92 0.06 -3.70
N GLU A 54 16.47 1.04 -2.99
CA GLU A 54 17.44 0.85 -1.89
C GLU A 54 16.78 0.81 -0.50
N PHE A 55 15.45 0.74 -0.42
CA PHE A 55 14.79 0.59 0.88
C PHE A 55 14.86 -0.87 1.35
N PRO A 56 15.00 -1.17 2.66
CA PRO A 56 14.98 -2.54 3.17
C PRO A 56 13.72 -3.32 2.77
N GLU A 57 13.83 -4.64 2.63
CA GLU A 57 12.68 -5.51 2.44
C GLU A 57 11.77 -5.49 3.69
N THR A 58 10.47 -5.67 3.48
CA THR A 58 9.49 -5.77 4.57
C THR A 58 8.75 -7.09 4.46
N PRO A 59 8.51 -7.79 5.59
CA PRO A 59 7.72 -9.03 5.57
C PRO A 59 6.26 -8.79 5.12
N TYR A 60 5.81 -7.54 5.10
CA TYR A 60 4.46 -7.15 4.72
C TYR A 60 4.35 -6.67 3.26
N ALA A 61 5.32 -7.00 2.40
CA ALA A 61 5.39 -6.53 1.02
C ALA A 61 4.09 -6.78 0.24
N ASP A 62 3.57 -8.02 0.25
CA ASP A 62 2.36 -8.38 -0.48
C ASP A 62 1.13 -7.60 0.03
N LEU A 63 1.02 -7.46 1.35
CA LEU A 63 -0.04 -6.69 2.01
C LEU A 63 0.00 -5.22 1.59
N MET A 64 1.19 -4.61 1.59
CA MET A 64 1.37 -3.22 1.20
C MET A 64 1.04 -2.99 -0.27
N VAL A 65 1.46 -3.91 -1.14
CA VAL A 65 1.17 -3.87 -2.58
C VAL A 65 -0.33 -4.01 -2.85
N ALA A 66 -1.02 -4.89 -2.12
CA ALA A 66 -2.46 -5.06 -2.22
C ALA A 66 -3.22 -3.80 -1.76
N TRP A 67 -2.88 -3.29 -0.56
CA TRP A 67 -3.50 -2.11 0.02
C TRP A 67 -3.32 -0.87 -0.87
N LEU A 68 -2.10 -0.58 -1.34
CA LEU A 68 -1.83 0.54 -2.25
C LEU A 68 -2.51 0.38 -3.62
N ALA A 69 -2.63 -0.84 -4.12
CA ALA A 69 -3.34 -1.09 -5.38
C ALA A 69 -4.84 -0.83 -5.25
N VAL A 70 -5.45 -1.17 -4.11
CA VAL A 70 -6.87 -0.90 -3.83
C VAL A 70 -7.08 0.58 -3.54
N GLY A 71 -6.18 1.18 -2.78
CA GLY A 71 -6.12 2.59 -2.44
C GLY A 71 -6.26 2.83 -0.94
N GLU A 72 -5.74 3.96 -0.47
CA GLU A 72 -5.56 4.30 0.96
C GLU A 72 -6.86 4.43 1.78
N ARG A 73 -8.04 4.33 1.14
CA ARG A 73 -9.33 4.24 1.84
C ARG A 73 -9.73 2.81 2.21
N ALA A 74 -8.95 1.82 1.78
CA ALA A 74 -9.12 0.44 2.19
C ALA A 74 -8.53 0.24 3.60
N VAL A 75 -9.13 -0.65 4.37
CA VAL A 75 -8.68 -1.02 5.71
C VAL A 75 -8.38 -2.52 5.71
N VAL A 76 -7.23 -2.93 6.23
CA VAL A 76 -6.91 -4.35 6.40
C VAL A 76 -7.88 -4.95 7.41
N SER A 77 -8.47 -6.11 7.09
CA SER A 77 -9.53 -6.70 7.90
C SER A 77 -9.46 -8.23 7.93
N HIS A 78 -10.33 -8.87 8.73
CA HIS A 78 -10.48 -10.32 8.83
C HIS A 78 -9.12 -11.01 9.08
N GLU A 79 -8.84 -12.13 8.40
CA GLU A 79 -7.63 -12.94 8.59
C GLU A 79 -6.34 -12.13 8.41
N SER A 80 -6.28 -11.19 7.46
CA SER A 80 -5.11 -10.33 7.30
C SER A 80 -4.91 -9.38 8.47
N ALA A 81 -5.99 -8.90 9.11
CA ALA A 81 -5.87 -8.09 10.32
C ALA A 81 -5.44 -8.94 11.52
N LEU A 82 -5.99 -10.15 11.67
CA LEU A 82 -5.57 -11.08 12.72
C LEU A 82 -4.07 -11.37 12.63
N LEU A 83 -3.55 -11.60 11.41
CA LEU A 83 -2.12 -11.80 11.19
C LEU A 83 -1.29 -10.57 11.60
N LEU A 84 -1.72 -9.36 11.20
CA LEU A 84 -1.03 -8.12 11.58
C LEU A 84 -1.00 -7.87 13.09
N TYR A 85 -2.03 -8.30 13.81
CA TYR A 85 -2.09 -8.19 15.27
C TYR A 85 -1.41 -9.35 16.00
N GLY A 86 -0.80 -10.30 15.29
CA GLY A 86 -0.22 -11.51 15.90
C GLY A 86 -1.25 -12.40 16.60
N LEU A 87 -2.51 -12.34 16.17
CA LEU A 87 -3.62 -13.11 16.73
C LEU A 87 -3.83 -14.45 16.00
N THR A 88 -3.05 -14.72 14.96
CA THR A 88 -3.04 -15.99 14.24
C THR A 88 -1.70 -16.23 13.57
N ASP A 89 -1.29 -17.50 13.50
CA ASP A 89 -0.15 -17.96 12.71
C ASP A 89 -0.55 -18.41 11.30
N LEU A 90 -1.85 -18.39 10.99
CA LEU A 90 -2.36 -18.78 9.69
C LEU A 90 -2.05 -17.69 8.66
N LEU A 91 -1.26 -18.05 7.64
CA LEU A 91 -1.05 -17.21 6.48
C LEU A 91 -2.31 -17.24 5.60
N PRO A 92 -3.01 -16.11 5.41
CA PRO A 92 -4.24 -16.09 4.64
C PRO A 92 -3.96 -16.30 3.15
N ALA A 93 -4.80 -17.11 2.49
CA ALA A 93 -4.65 -17.40 1.06
C ALA A 93 -4.91 -16.18 0.16
N GLU A 94 -5.63 -15.18 0.67
CA GLU A 94 -5.87 -13.89 0.02
C GLU A 94 -5.61 -12.75 1.02
N ILE A 95 -5.34 -11.54 0.56
CA ILE A 95 -5.28 -10.35 1.42
C ILE A 95 -6.68 -9.77 1.59
N HIS A 96 -7.15 -9.63 2.83
CA HIS A 96 -8.49 -9.17 3.17
C HIS A 96 -8.49 -7.67 3.42
N LEU A 97 -9.30 -6.94 2.65
CA LEU A 97 -9.45 -5.50 2.75
C LEU A 97 -10.93 -5.11 2.80
N THR A 98 -11.31 -4.26 3.74
CA THR A 98 -12.63 -3.62 3.77
C THR A 98 -12.57 -2.27 3.07
N VAL A 99 -13.53 -1.99 2.21
CA VAL A 99 -13.69 -0.72 1.49
C VAL A 99 -15.10 -0.15 1.68
N PRO A 100 -15.31 1.17 1.54
CA PRO A 100 -16.64 1.76 1.49
C PRO A 100 -17.51 1.10 0.40
N ARG A 101 -18.84 1.02 0.62
CA ARG A 101 -19.88 0.36 -0.21
C ARG A 101 -20.04 0.86 -1.66
N THR A 102 -19.00 1.39 -2.28
CA THR A 102 -18.94 1.81 -3.68
C THR A 102 -17.86 1.08 -4.49
N ALA A 103 -17.06 0.21 -3.85
CA ALA A 103 -15.94 -0.47 -4.48
C ALA A 103 -16.16 -1.98 -4.53
N SER A 104 -16.99 -2.45 -5.47
CA SER A 104 -17.14 -3.89 -5.74
C SER A 104 -16.30 -4.29 -6.97
N ARG A 105 -15.12 -4.88 -6.76
CA ARG A 105 -14.42 -5.71 -7.77
C ARG A 105 -13.55 -6.76 -7.08
N ARG A 106 -13.71 -8.05 -7.43
CA ARG A 106 -12.70 -9.08 -7.13
C ARG A 106 -11.38 -8.68 -7.79
N ARG A 107 -10.27 -8.87 -7.08
CA ARG A 107 -8.91 -8.68 -7.60
C ARG A 107 -8.13 -9.94 -7.24
N ALA A 108 -7.31 -10.44 -8.15
CA ALA A 108 -6.49 -11.62 -7.87
C ALA A 108 -5.65 -11.42 -6.60
N GLY A 109 -5.70 -12.39 -5.68
CA GLY A 109 -4.99 -12.38 -4.40
C GLY A 109 -5.54 -11.38 -3.36
N VAL A 110 -6.69 -10.73 -3.62
CA VAL A 110 -7.27 -9.75 -2.70
C VAL A 110 -8.78 -9.97 -2.55
N ARG A 111 -9.18 -10.28 -1.32
CA ARG A 111 -10.58 -10.38 -0.91
C ARG A 111 -11.10 -9.02 -0.44
N LEU A 112 -11.95 -8.40 -1.24
CA LEU A 112 -12.62 -7.15 -0.86
C LEU A 112 -13.92 -7.41 -0.10
N HIS A 113 -14.06 -6.75 1.04
CA HIS A 113 -15.26 -6.66 1.85
C HIS A 113 -15.82 -5.25 1.78
N THR A 114 -17.12 -5.09 1.99
CA THR A 114 -17.75 -3.77 1.96
C THR A 114 -18.46 -3.46 3.26
N ALA A 115 -18.06 -2.37 3.91
CA ALA A 115 -18.72 -1.85 5.10
C ALA A 115 -18.57 -0.33 5.15
N ARG A 116 -19.44 0.33 5.90
CA ARG A 116 -19.22 1.73 6.30
C ARG A 116 -18.55 1.70 7.67
N LEU A 117 -17.24 1.88 7.68
CA LEU A 117 -16.46 1.93 8.92
C LEU A 117 -16.48 3.37 9.46
N SER A 118 -16.75 3.50 10.75
CA SER A 118 -16.51 4.70 11.54
C SER A 118 -15.02 4.82 11.89
N ASN A 119 -14.58 5.99 12.35
CA ASN A 119 -13.18 6.19 12.75
C ASN A 119 -12.80 5.33 13.97
N GLU A 120 -13.76 4.96 14.81
CA GLU A 120 -13.54 4.12 16.00
C GLU A 120 -13.24 2.65 15.62
N GLU A 121 -13.63 2.24 14.41
CA GLU A 121 -13.38 0.91 13.86
C GLU A 121 -12.07 0.83 13.06
N ILE A 122 -11.31 1.94 12.98
CA ILE A 122 -10.08 2.03 12.20
C ILE A 122 -8.90 2.34 13.13
N THR A 123 -7.90 1.46 13.09
CA THR A 123 -6.65 1.64 13.83
C THR A 123 -5.50 1.80 12.84
N PHE A 124 -4.61 2.77 13.11
CA PHE A 124 -3.38 2.96 12.35
C PHE A 124 -2.23 2.22 13.01
N LEU A 125 -1.68 1.24 12.31
CA LEU A 125 -0.50 0.49 12.76
C LEU A 125 0.75 1.13 12.16
N THR A 126 1.77 1.30 12.99
CA THR A 126 3.13 1.58 12.53
C THR A 126 3.86 0.25 12.45
N LEU A 127 4.20 -0.19 11.24
CA LEU A 127 5.00 -1.40 11.05
C LEU A 127 6.45 -1.00 11.34
N SER A 128 6.95 -1.37 12.51
CA SER A 128 8.35 -1.19 12.94
C SER A 128 9.28 -2.19 12.28
#